data_AF-A0A0F9ZYF4-F1
#
_entry.id   AF-A0A0F9ZYF4-F1
#
_cell.length_a   1.000
_cell.length_b   1.000
_cell.length_c   1.000
_cell.angle_alpha   90.00
_cell.angle_beta   90.00
_cell.angle_gamma   90.00
#
_symmetry.space_group_name_H-M   'P 1'
#
loop_
_entity.id
_entity.type
_entity.pdbx_description
1 polymer ?
#
loop_
_entity_poly.entity_id
_entity_poly.type
_entity_poly.pdbx_seq_one_letter_code
_entity_poly.pdbx_strand_id
1 'polypeptide(L)' 'MILSLTLWSILKVFILIFLVIYIIFAFVVMRQVQLMTATLEVGFEGQLKFLAFLHFLFAIAVFVFAILIL' A
#
# COMPACT_ATOMS: atom_id res chain seq x y z
N MET A 1 24.42 -21.13 9.02
CA MET A 1 24.32 -19.82 9.72
C MET A 1 24.63 -18.64 8.81
N ILE A 2 25.71 -18.66 8.02
CA ILE A 2 26.04 -17.55 7.10
C ILE A 2 25.02 -17.42 5.96
N LEU A 3 24.66 -18.53 5.30
CA LEU A 3 23.70 -18.55 4.21
C LEU A 3 22.31 -18.01 4.61
N SER A 4 21.84 -18.32 5.82
CA SER A 4 20.54 -17.85 6.33
C SER A 4 20.52 -16.35 6.59
N LEU A 5 21.63 -15.78 7.08
CA LEU A 5 21.77 -14.33 7.27
C LEU A 5 21.76 -13.60 5.92
N THR A 6 22.45 -14.14 4.91
CA THR A 6 22.48 -13.57 3.56
C THR A 6 21.11 -13.63 2.87
N LEU A 7 20.41 -14.78 2.98
CA LEU A 7 19.06 -14.94 2.46
C LEU A 7 18.08 -13.94 3.09
N TRP A 8 18.15 -13.76 4.41
CA TRP A 8 17.29 -12.82 5.12
C TRP A 8 17.49 -11.38 4.60
N SER A 9 18.73 -10.92 4.49
CA SER A 9 19.05 -9.57 3.98
C SER A 9 18.52 -9.33 2.57
N ILE A 10 18.61 -10.33 1.68
CA ILE A 10 18.05 -10.25 0.33
C ILE A 10 16.53 -10.09 0.38
N LEU A 11 15.86 -10.92 1.18
CA LEU A 11 14.40 -10.86 1.33
C LEU A 11 13.92 -9.50 1.85
N LYS A 12 14.62 -8.90 2.82
CA LYS A 12 14.30 -7.55 3.32
C LYS A 12 14.25 -6.52 2.19
N VAL A 13 15.28 -6.50 1.34
CA VAL A 13 15.38 -5.56 0.22
C VAL A 13 14.23 -5.77 -0.76
N PHE A 14 13.92 -7.02 -1.12
CA PHE A 14 12.79 -7.31 -1.99
C PHE A 14 11.46 -6.88 -1.38
N ILE A 15 11.21 -7.17 -0.10
CA ILE A 15 9.97 -6.75 0.59
C ILE A 15 9.81 -5.22 0.54
N LEU A 16 10.88 -4.46 0.82
CA LEU A 16 10.84 -3.00 0.73
C LEU A 16 10.52 -2.51 -0.69
N ILE A 17 11.11 -3.11 -1.72
CA ILE A 17 10.81 -2.78 -3.13
C ILE A 17 9.32 -3.07 -3.45
N PHE A 18 8.82 -4.23 -3.07
CA PHE A 18 7.42 -4.60 -3.30
C PHE A 18 6.45 -3.69 -2.55
N LEU A 19 6.78 -3.22 -1.35
CA LEU A 19 5.97 -2.26 -0.61
C LEU A 19 5.93 -0.89 -1.31
N VAL A 20 7.01 -0.43 -1.93
CA VAL A 20 6.99 0.79 -2.76
C VAL A 20 6.05 0.62 -3.95
N ILE A 21 6.13 -0.51 -4.66
CA ILE A 21 5.22 -0.82 -5.78
C ILE A 21 3.76 -0.87 -5.28
N TYR A 22 3.53 -1.45 -4.11
CA TYR A 22 2.21 -1.52 -3.49
C TYR A 22 1.64 -0.14 -3.15
N ILE A 23 2.46 0.80 -2.67
CA ILE A 23 2.04 2.19 -2.43
C ILE A 23 1.59 2.85 -3.74
N ILE A 24 2.34 2.66 -4.83
CA ILE A 24 1.96 3.18 -6.15
C ILE A 24 0.61 2.58 -6.58
N PHE A 25 0.44 1.28 -6.41
CA PHE A 25 -0.83 0.61 -6.69
C PHE A 25 -1.98 1.16 -5.83
N ALA A 26 -1.78 1.33 -4.52
CA ALA A 26 -2.79 1.87 -3.62
C ALA A 26 -3.17 3.32 -3.98
N PHE A 27 -2.20 4.13 -4.43
CA PHE A 27 -2.48 5.46 -4.97
C PHE A 27 -3.35 5.39 -6.23
N VAL A 28 -3.02 4.51 -7.18
CA VAL A 28 -3.83 4.30 -8.39
C VAL A 28 -5.25 3.88 -8.01
N VAL A 29 -5.42 2.91 -7.10
CA VAL A 29 -6.74 2.48 -6.60
C VAL A 29 -7.51 3.64 -6.00
N MET A 30 -6.90 4.45 -5.14
CA MET A 30 -7.55 5.64 -4.56
C MET A 30 -8.04 6.61 -5.65
N ARG A 31 -7.24 6.86 -6.68
CA ARG A 31 -7.65 7.68 -7.84
C ARG A 31 -8.80 7.05 -8.61
N GLN A 32 -8.79 5.73 -8.79
CA GLN A 32 -9.88 5.02 -9.48
C GLN A 32 -11.18 5.06 -8.69
N VAL A 33 -11.14 4.92 -7.36
CA VAL A 33 -12.33 5.08 -6.53
C VAL A 33 -12.91 6.49 -6.70
N GLN A 34 -12.07 7.54 -6.70
CA GLN A 34 -12.53 8.91 -6.93
C GLN A 34 -13.21 9.11 -8.29
N LEU A 35 -12.67 8.50 -9.36
CA LEU A 35 -13.23 8.61 -10.71
C LEU A 35 -14.53 7.80 -10.88
N MET A 36 -14.58 6.57 -10.36
CA MET A 36 -15.74 5.69 -10.48
C MET A 36 -16.93 6.18 -9.64
N THR A 37 -16.67 6.73 -8.46
CA THR A 37 -17.72 7.31 -7.61
C THR A 37 -18.20 8.68 -8.07
N ALA A 38 -17.62 9.23 -9.15
CA ALA A 38 -18.16 10.42 -9.82
C ALA A 38 -19.22 10.07 -10.88
N THR A 39 -19.32 8.80 -11.27
CA THR A 39 -20.29 8.34 -12.30
C THR A 39 -21.41 7.49 -11.73
N LEU A 40 -21.16 6.77 -10.64
CA LEU A 40 -22.13 5.89 -9.99
C LEU A 40 -22.65 6.53 -8.70
N GLU A 41 -23.94 6.85 -8.68
CA GLU A 41 -24.67 7.26 -7.47
C GLU A 41 -25.34 6.02 -6.86
N VAL A 42 -24.66 5.41 -5.91
CA VAL A 42 -25.08 4.23 -5.14
C VAL A 42 -25.33 4.54 -3.66
N GLY A 43 -25.07 5.78 -3.20
CA GLY A 43 -25.31 6.26 -1.84
C GLY A 43 -24.20 5.93 -0.83
N PHE A 44 -23.08 5.40 -1.30
CA PHE A 44 -21.93 4.97 -0.48
C PHE A 44 -20.60 5.61 -0.90
N GLU A 45 -20.63 6.65 -1.72
CA GLU A 45 -19.46 7.27 -2.33
C GLU A 45 -18.51 7.83 -1.28
N GLY A 46 -19.06 8.49 -0.25
CA GLY A 46 -18.27 9.07 0.83
C GLY A 46 -17.48 8.02 1.62
N GLN A 47 -18.13 6.91 1.96
CA GLN A 47 -17.56 5.79 2.70
C GLN A 47 -16.48 5.10 1.87
N LEU A 48 -16.73 4.87 0.57
CA LEU A 48 -15.75 4.27 -0.35
C LEU A 48 -14.52 5.17 -0.53
N LYS A 49 -14.70 6.47 -0.74
CA LYS A 49 -13.60 7.44 -0.84
C LYS A 49 -12.78 7.51 0.44
N PHE A 50 -13.44 7.51 1.60
CA PHE A 50 -12.77 7.51 2.90
C PHE A 50 -11.95 6.24 3.13
N LEU A 51 -12.54 5.07 2.85
CA LEU A 51 -11.83 3.79 3.00
C LEU A 51 -10.63 3.68 2.05
N ALA A 52 -10.77 4.14 0.81
CA ALA A 52 -9.68 4.15 -0.17
C ALA A 52 -8.53 5.08 0.27
N PHE A 53 -8.86 6.26 0.81
CA PHE A 53 -7.87 7.17 1.37
C PHE A 53 -7.15 6.57 2.60
N LEU A 54 -7.90 5.99 3.53
CA LEU A 54 -7.33 5.32 4.71
C LEU A 54 -6.42 4.16 4.32
N HIS A 55 -6.84 3.33 3.36
CA HIS A 55 -6.03 2.21 2.87
C HIS A 55 -4.70 2.70 2.27
N PHE A 56 -4.73 3.77 1.48
CA PHE A 56 -3.51 4.38 0.94
C PHE A 56 -2.58 4.90 2.04
N LEU A 57 -3.12 5.60 3.04
CA LEU A 57 -2.34 6.07 4.19
C LEU A 57 -1.75 4.90 4.98
N PHE A 58 -2.51 3.81 5.16
CA PHE A 58 -2.06 2.62 5.84
C PHE A 58 -0.93 1.89 5.07
N ALA A 59 -1.00 1.85 3.74
CA ALA A 59 0.08 1.31 2.91
C ALA A 59 1.41 2.07 3.12
N ILE A 60 1.35 3.40 3.21
CA ILE A 60 2.52 4.23 3.55
C ILE A 60 3.02 3.92 4.96
N ALA A 61 2.11 3.84 5.94
CA ALA A 61 2.48 3.53 7.33
C ALA A 61 3.15 2.16 7.46
N VAL A 62 2.66 1.14 6.75
CA VAL A 62 3.27 -0.20 6.72
C VAL A 62 4.68 -0.16 6.13
N PHE A 63 4.92 0.61 5.07
CA PHE A 63 6.25 0.77 4.51
C PHE A 63 7.22 1.46 5.47
N VAL A 64 6.79 2.55 6.13
CA VAL A 64 7.59 3.22 7.15
C VAL A 64 7.91 2.25 8.30
N PHE A 65 6.91 1.49 8.76
CA PHE A 65 7.12 0.49 9.81
C PHE A 65 8.09 -0.60 9.37
N ALA A 66 7.99 -1.08 8.12
CA ALA A 66 8.91 -2.06 7.56
C ALA A 66 10.37 -1.56 7.56
N ILE A 67 10.63 -0.29 7.28
CA ILE A 67 12.00 0.27 7.37
C ILE A 67 12.57 0.17 8.79
N LEU A 68 11.72 0.30 9.82
CA LEU A 68 12.15 0.32 11.22
C LEU A 68 12.39 -1.08 11.79
N ILE A 69 11.57 -2.06 11.41
CA ILE A 69 11.53 -3.37 12.06
C ILE A 69 12.05 -4.53 11.21
N LEU A 70 12.09 -4.40 9.88
CA LEU A 70 12.46 -5.49 8.98
C LEU A 70 13.97 -5.68 8.91
#